data_AF-A0A9W9X6I0-F1
#
_entry.id   AF-A0A9W9X6I0-F1
#
_cell.length_a   1.000
_cell.length_b   1.000
_cell.length_c   1.000
_cell.angle_alpha   90.00
_cell.angle_beta   90.00
_cell.angle_gamma   90.00
#
_symmetry.space_group_name_H-M   'P 1'
#
loop_
_entity.id
_entity.type
_entity.pdbx_description
1 polymer ?
#
loop_
_entity_poly.entity_id
_entity_poly.type
_entity_poly.pdbx_seq_one_letter_code
_entity_poly.pdbx_strand_id
1 'polypeptide(L)'
;MGLLALSLLASSAFSSSIVQNAPSKPKAIARPKGCLVRYRVTLGDDCVHIRDSHPDSFTLDQLFQWNPDINDSCTNLQPGDVLCIQRLKLQECPTPTPTPTPAVVI
;
A
#
# COMPACT_ATOMS: atom_id res chain seq x y z
N MET A 1 28.99 -64.31 -15.73
CA MET A 1 28.85 -63.19 -16.69
C MET A 1 27.47 -63.27 -17.30
N GLY A 2 26.56 -62.42 -16.84
CA GLY A 2 25.14 -62.46 -17.17
C GLY A 2 24.43 -61.27 -16.52
N LEU A 3 24.73 -60.10 -17.08
CA LEU A 3 24.11 -58.77 -16.90
C LEU A 3 22.59 -58.88 -17.16
N LEU A 4 21.64 -58.12 -16.62
CA LEU A 4 21.56 -56.92 -15.79
C LEU A 4 20.06 -56.82 -15.43
N ALA A 5 19.70 -56.72 -14.16
CA ALA A 5 18.33 -56.38 -13.77
C ALA A 5 18.14 -54.87 -13.91
N LEU A 6 17.56 -54.38 -15.01
CA LEU A 6 17.09 -52.99 -15.12
C LEU A 6 15.57 -52.94 -14.87
N SER A 7 15.20 -53.02 -13.61
CA SER A 7 13.89 -52.58 -13.13
C SER A 7 14.09 -51.29 -12.34
N LEU A 8 14.04 -50.16 -13.04
CA LEU A 8 13.94 -48.84 -12.43
C LEU A 8 12.86 -48.04 -13.18
N LEU A 9 11.60 -48.27 -12.81
CA LEU A 9 10.56 -47.24 -13.00
C LEU A 9 10.88 -46.12 -12.01
N ALA A 10 11.80 -45.23 -12.40
CA ALA A 10 12.07 -44.00 -11.70
C ALA A 10 10.83 -43.12 -11.82
N SER A 11 9.93 -43.24 -10.84
CA SER A 11 8.85 -42.27 -10.64
C SER A 11 9.54 -40.95 -10.30
N SER A 12 9.64 -40.06 -11.28
CA SER A 12 10.12 -38.70 -11.05
C SER A 12 9.10 -38.00 -10.15
N ALA A 13 9.30 -38.08 -8.84
CA ALA A 13 8.65 -37.20 -7.90
C ALA A 13 9.19 -35.80 -8.20
N PHE A 14 8.40 -35.01 -8.93
CA PHE A 14 8.62 -33.58 -9.05
C PHE A 14 8.48 -32.99 -7.64
N SER A 15 9.60 -32.89 -6.92
CA SER A 15 9.67 -32.05 -5.73
C SER A 15 9.70 -30.60 -6.19
N SER A 16 8.55 -30.11 -6.63
CA SER A 16 8.28 -28.67 -6.62
C SER A 16 8.20 -28.28 -5.15
N SER A 17 9.31 -27.79 -4.61
CA SER A 17 9.28 -26.96 -3.41
C SER A 17 8.52 -25.70 -3.78
N ILE A 18 7.19 -25.77 -3.78
CA ILE A 18 6.35 -24.59 -3.67
C ILE A 18 6.69 -24.08 -2.26
N VAL A 19 7.58 -23.10 -2.19
CA VAL A 19 7.58 -22.19 -1.07
C VAL A 19 6.19 -21.59 -1.11
N GLN A 20 5.27 -22.15 -0.33
CA GLN A 20 4.01 -21.50 -0.04
C GLN A 20 4.41 -20.27 0.75
N ASN A 21 4.73 -19.17 0.03
CA ASN A 21 4.60 -17.84 0.58
C ASN A 21 3.17 -17.82 1.11
N ALA A 22 3.03 -17.98 2.42
CA ALA A 22 1.76 -17.79 3.09
C ALA A 22 1.17 -16.48 2.58
N PRO A 23 -0.15 -16.38 2.35
CA PRO A 23 -0.76 -15.09 2.11
C PRO A 23 -0.30 -14.18 3.25
N SER A 24 0.60 -13.24 2.95
CA SER A 24 0.96 -12.20 3.89
C SER A 24 -0.37 -11.55 4.20
N LYS A 25 -0.82 -11.72 5.44
CA LYS A 25 -2.01 -11.05 5.95
C LYS A 25 -1.90 -9.61 5.44
N PRO A 26 -2.86 -9.08 4.65
CA PRO A 26 -2.72 -7.77 4.03
C PRO A 26 -2.22 -6.84 5.12
N LYS A 27 -1.05 -6.22 4.92
CA LYS A 27 -0.53 -5.26 5.88
C LYS A 27 -1.67 -4.27 6.04
N ALA A 28 -2.32 -4.27 7.20
CA ALA A 28 -3.41 -3.37 7.45
C ALA A 28 -2.75 -2.00 7.52
N ILE A 29 -2.66 -1.32 6.37
CA ILE A 29 -2.23 0.08 6.29
C ILE A 29 -3.07 0.78 7.33
N ALA A 30 -2.40 1.41 8.29
CA ALA A 30 -3.06 1.99 9.45
C ALA A 30 -4.17 2.92 8.93
N ARG A 31 -5.43 2.63 9.26
CA ARG A 31 -6.58 3.35 8.71
C ARG A 31 -6.37 4.85 8.92
N PRO A 32 -6.11 5.64 7.87
CA PRO A 32 -5.90 7.07 8.05
C PRO A 32 -7.19 7.64 8.62
N LYS A 33 -7.10 8.40 9.72
CA LYS A 33 -8.31 9.00 10.33
C LYS A 33 -9.04 9.82 9.26
N GLY A 34 -10.32 9.56 9.05
CA GLY A 34 -11.12 10.27 8.05
C GLY A 34 -10.95 9.79 6.60
N CYS A 35 -10.40 8.60 6.35
CA CYS A 35 -10.42 8.00 5.01
C CYS A 35 -11.85 7.60 4.58
N LEU A 36 -12.33 8.22 3.49
CA LEU A 36 -13.66 8.02 2.93
C LEU A 36 -13.65 6.98 1.81
N VAL A 37 -12.72 7.12 0.87
CA VAL A 37 -12.62 6.27 -0.31
C VAL A 37 -11.32 5.51 -0.27
N ARG A 38 -11.41 4.21 -0.56
CA ARG A 38 -10.29 3.28 -0.60
C ARG A 38 -10.09 2.77 -2.01
N TYR A 39 -8.83 2.68 -2.42
CA TYR A 39 -8.40 2.06 -3.66
C TYR A 39 -7.67 0.76 -3.35
N ARG A 40 -8.01 -0.32 -4.06
CA ARG A 40 -7.30 -1.59 -3.97
C ARG A 40 -6.29 -1.67 -5.10
N VAL A 41 -5.01 -1.78 -4.74
CA VAL A 41 -3.90 -1.88 -5.68
C VAL A 41 -4.03 -3.16 -6.50
N THR A 42 -3.87 -3.02 -7.81
CA THR A 42 -3.83 -4.11 -8.78
C THR A 42 -2.42 -4.32 -9.33
N LEU A 43 -2.20 -5.42 -10.05
CA LEU A 43 -0.88 -5.73 -10.60
C LEU A 43 -0.49 -4.71 -11.67
N GLY A 44 0.65 -4.05 -11.48
CA GLY A 44 1.17 -3.04 -12.40
C GLY A 44 0.81 -1.60 -12.03
N ASP A 45 0.02 -1.39 -10.98
CA ASP A 45 -0.24 -0.04 -10.47
C ASP A 45 1.00 0.57 -9.82
N ASP A 46 1.19 1.88 -10.04
CA ASP A 46 2.06 2.75 -9.26
C ASP A 46 1.28 4.00 -8.81
N CYS A 47 1.88 4.84 -7.97
CA CYS A 47 1.18 6.03 -7.47
C CYS A 47 0.79 7.02 -8.55
N VAL A 48 1.57 7.12 -9.63
CA VAL A 48 1.34 8.08 -10.72
C VAL A 48 0.12 7.64 -11.51
N HIS A 49 0.03 6.36 -11.87
CA HIS A 49 -1.14 5.78 -12.54
C HIS A 49 -2.40 5.84 -11.65
N ILE A 50 -2.28 5.57 -10.35
CA ILE A 50 -3.41 5.66 -9.42
C ILE A 50 -3.91 7.12 -9.32
N ARG A 51 -2.99 8.10 -9.25
CA ARG A 51 -3.31 9.54 -9.29
C ARG A 51 -3.97 9.93 -10.61
N ASP A 52 -3.42 9.52 -11.75
CA ASP A 52 -3.96 9.86 -13.07
C ASP A 52 -5.33 9.27 -13.35
N SER A 53 -5.65 8.16 -12.69
CA SER A 53 -6.99 7.57 -12.73
C SER A 53 -8.00 8.35 -11.87
N HIS A 54 -7.53 9.24 -10.98
CA HIS A 54 -8.35 10.03 -10.04
C HIS A 54 -7.88 11.51 -9.93
N PRO A 55 -7.73 12.23 -11.06
CA PRO A 55 -7.04 13.52 -11.09
C PRO A 55 -7.76 14.62 -10.28
N ASP A 56 -9.09 14.52 -10.15
CA ASP A 56 -9.92 15.50 -9.42
C ASP A 56 -10.04 15.16 -7.92
N SER A 57 -9.47 14.05 -7.47
CA SER A 57 -9.65 13.55 -6.10
C SER A 57 -8.52 13.97 -5.15
N PHE A 58 -7.26 13.87 -5.59
CA PHE A 58 -6.09 14.13 -4.76
C PHE A 58 -4.81 14.40 -5.57
N THR A 59 -3.79 14.99 -4.93
CA THR A 59 -2.43 15.13 -5.47
C THR A 59 -1.51 13.99 -4.99
N LEU A 60 -0.37 13.76 -5.65
CA LEU A 60 0.61 12.76 -5.18
C LEU A 60 1.06 13.02 -3.73
N ASP A 61 1.29 14.29 -3.36
CA ASP A 61 1.65 14.65 -1.99
C ASP A 61 0.57 14.24 -0.99
N GLN A 62 -0.71 14.42 -1.36
CA GLN A 62 -1.83 13.98 -0.53
C GLN A 62 -1.88 12.45 -0.43
N LEU A 63 -1.58 11.72 -1.51
CA LEU A 63 -1.53 10.25 -1.48
C LEU A 63 -0.46 9.78 -0.47
N PHE A 64 0.74 10.34 -0.49
CA PHE A 64 1.81 10.00 0.45
C PHE A 64 1.46 10.41 1.88
N GLN A 65 0.91 11.61 2.07
CA GLN A 65 0.49 12.11 3.38
C GLN A 65 -0.60 11.22 4.00
N TRP A 66 -1.51 10.68 3.18
CA TRP A 66 -2.61 9.85 3.66
C TRP A 66 -2.21 8.39 3.83
N ASN A 67 -1.14 7.94 3.17
CA ASN A 67 -0.67 6.57 3.20
C ASN A 67 0.82 6.55 3.57
N PRO A 68 1.17 6.81 4.85
CA PRO A 68 2.57 6.96 5.30
C PRO A 68 3.38 5.66 5.19
N ASP A 69 2.72 4.55 4.89
CA ASP A 69 3.37 3.26 4.64
C ASP A 69 3.94 3.15 3.20
N ILE A 70 3.55 4.02 2.27
CA ILE A 70 4.07 4.05 0.89
C ILE A 70 5.34 4.89 0.87
N ASN A 71 6.36 4.44 0.13
CA ASN A 71 7.56 5.24 -0.13
C ASN A 71 7.38 6.18 -1.33
N ASP A 72 8.16 7.24 -1.39
CA ASP A 72 8.05 8.25 -2.46
C ASP A 72 8.35 7.69 -3.86
N SER A 73 9.04 6.55 -3.94
CA SER A 73 9.32 5.83 -5.19
C SER A 73 8.20 4.88 -5.62
N CYS A 74 7.16 4.69 -4.80
CA CYS A 74 6.04 3.80 -5.04
C CYS A 74 6.43 2.33 -5.29
N THR A 75 7.62 1.91 -4.85
CA THR A 75 8.16 0.57 -5.13
C THR A 75 7.67 -0.50 -4.15
N ASN A 76 7.02 -0.10 -3.07
CA ASN A 76 6.56 -1.00 -2.02
C ASN A 76 5.05 -1.30 -2.07
N LEU A 77 4.38 -0.92 -3.15
CA LEU A 77 2.99 -1.27 -3.44
C LEU A 77 2.90 -2.74 -3.86
N GLN A 78 1.95 -3.48 -3.29
CA GLN A 78 1.68 -4.87 -3.64
C GLN A 78 0.21 -5.05 -4.06
N PRO A 79 -0.08 -5.95 -5.01
CA PRO A 79 -1.46 -6.28 -5.37
C PRO A 79 -2.26 -6.71 -4.13
N GLY A 80 -3.41 -6.08 -3.93
CA GLY A 80 -4.27 -6.31 -2.77
C GLY A 80 -4.08 -5.32 -1.62
N ASP A 81 -3.04 -4.48 -1.65
CA ASP A 81 -2.91 -3.35 -0.73
C ASP A 81 -4.09 -2.39 -0.87
N VAL A 82 -4.42 -1.70 0.22
CA VAL A 82 -5.60 -0.83 0.28
C VAL A 82 -5.18 0.58 0.67
N LEU A 83 -5.17 1.49 -0.31
CA LEU A 83 -4.79 2.87 -0.13
C LEU A 83 -6.00 3.74 0.17
N CYS A 84 -5.77 4.83 0.90
CA CYS A 84 -6.70 5.92 1.04
C CYS A 84 -6.52 6.93 -0.09
N ILE A 85 -7.57 7.17 -0.88
CA ILE A 85 -7.55 8.12 -2.01
C ILE A 85 -8.51 9.31 -1.82
N GLN A 86 -9.25 9.34 -0.71
CA GLN A 86 -10.08 10.48 -0.34
C GLN A 86 -10.17 10.57 1.18
N ARG A 87 -9.98 11.76 1.73
CA ARG A 87 -10.29 12.05 3.13
C ARG A 87 -11.38 13.12 3.23
N LEU A 88 -12.09 13.14 4.37
CA LEU A 88 -12.85 14.32 4.74
C LEU A 88 -11.86 15.49 4.79
N LYS A 89 -12.07 16.51 3.96
CA LYS A 89 -11.73 17.86 4.38
C LYS A 89 -12.66 18.15 5.54
N LEU A 90 -12.22 17.81 6.75
CA LEU A 90 -12.71 18.60 7.87
C LEU A 90 -12.31 20.01 7.48
N GLN A 91 -13.29 20.84 7.12
CA GLN A 91 -13.07 22.27 7.18
C GLN A 91 -12.56 22.48 8.59
N GLU A 92 -11.27 22.81 8.76
CA GLU A 92 -10.87 23.39 10.02
C GLU A 92 -11.88 24.52 10.23
N CYS A 93 -12.72 24.43 11.28
CA CYS A 93 -13.34 25.64 11.78
C CYS A 93 -12.21 26.65 11.87
N PRO A 94 -12.37 27.89 11.38
CA PRO A 94 -11.31 28.88 11.47
C PRO A 94 -10.84 28.88 12.92
N THR A 95 -9.64 28.34 13.14
CA THR A 95 -9.02 28.40 14.46
C THR A 95 -8.96 29.89 14.73
N PRO A 96 -9.58 30.41 15.80
CA PRO A 96 -9.40 31.81 16.13
C PRO A 96 -7.90 32.00 16.23
N THR A 97 -7.34 32.82 15.33
CA THR A 97 -5.95 33.25 15.41
C THR A 97 -5.73 33.64 16.87
N PRO A 98 -4.74 33.07 17.59
CA PRO A 98 -4.42 33.57 18.91
C PRO A 98 -4.14 35.05 18.73
N THR A 99 -5.06 35.90 19.22
CA THR A 99 -4.84 37.34 19.26
C THR A 99 -3.48 37.52 19.90
N PRO A 100 -2.53 38.24 19.26
CA PRO A 100 -1.27 38.52 19.91
C PRO A 100 -1.62 39.22 21.22
N THR A 101 -1.34 38.55 22.34
CA THR A 101 -1.41 39.16 23.66
C THR A 101 -0.61 40.46 23.54
N PRO A 102 -1.20 41.64 23.78
CA PRO A 102 -0.41 42.86 23.81
C PRO A 102 0.68 42.65 24.85
N ALA A 103 1.94 42.67 24.38
CA ALA A 103 3.08 42.67 25.28
C ALA A 103 2.89 43.85 26.23
N VAL A 104 2.73 43.56 27.52
CA VAL A 104 2.81 44.57 28.57
C VAL A 104 4.24 45.09 28.51
N VAL A 105 4.41 46.29 27.94
CA VAL A 105 5.64 47.05 28.06
C VAL A 105 5.65 47.61 29.48
N ILE A 106 6.48 47.00 30.34
CA ILE A 106 6.87 47.55 31.64
C ILE A 106 8.05 48.50 31.48
#